data_AF-A0A3R6TFP2-F1
#
_entry.id   AF-A0A3R6TFP2-F1
#
_cell.length_a   1.000
_cell.length_b   1.000
_cell.length_c   1.000
_cell.angle_alpha   90.00
_cell.angle_beta   90.00
_cell.angle_gamma   90.00
#
_symmetry.space_group_name_H-M   'P 1'
#
loop_
_entity.id
_entity.type
_entity.pdbx_description
1 polymer ?
#
loop_
_entity_poly.entity_id
_entity_poly.type
_entity_poly.pdbx_seq_one_letter_code
_entity_poly.pdbx_strand_id
1 'polypeptide(L)' 'CPVCFWENDPFIASDNEPSDSNHGITLKEAKSNFSKFGACEKEMLCYVRPPRDDEKEIS' A
#
# COMPACT_ATOMS: atom_id res chain seq x y z
N CYS A 1 -3.74 3.96 -3.95
CA CYS A 1 -2.89 3.48 -5.07
C CYS A 1 -3.61 2.36 -5.81
N PRO A 2 -3.79 2.38 -7.14
CA PRO A 2 -4.55 1.33 -7.83
C PRO A 2 -3.86 -0.05 -7.85
N VAL A 3 -2.55 -0.09 -7.58
CA VAL A 3 -1.76 -1.34 -7.57
C VAL A 3 -1.80 -2.05 -6.22
N CYS A 4 -1.76 -1.29 -5.11
CA CYS A 4 -1.67 -1.87 -3.76
C CYS A 4 -2.73 -1.35 -2.78
N PHE A 5 -3.62 -0.46 -3.21
CA PHE A 5 -4.63 0.22 -2.41
C PHE A 5 -4.14 1.17 -1.29
N TRP A 6 -2.83 1.33 -1.06
CA TRP A 6 -2.30 2.31 -0.09
C TRP A 6 -2.69 3.77 -0.43
N GLU A 7 -3.14 4.52 0.57
CA GLU A 7 -3.42 5.96 0.50
C GLU A 7 -2.35 6.78 1.19
N ASN A 8 -2.00 7.94 0.61
CA ASN A 8 -1.03 8.84 1.22
C ASN A 8 -1.61 9.49 2.46
N ASP A 9 -0.85 9.43 3.55
CA ASP A 9 -1.20 10.07 4.82
C ASP A 9 -0.19 11.19 5.10
N PRO A 10 -0.59 12.47 4.99
CA PRO A 10 0.31 13.60 5.14
C PRO A 10 0.69 13.88 6.61
N PHE A 11 0.12 13.15 7.57
CA PHE A 11 0.32 13.38 9.01
C PHE A 11 1.32 12.41 9.65
N ILE A 12 1.70 11.34 8.97
CA ILE A 12 2.72 10.41 9.44
C ILE A 12 4.12 10.88 9.01
N ALA A 13 5.10 10.76 9.90
CA ALA A 13 6.49 11.17 9.61
C ALA A 13 7.40 9.98 9.23
N SER A 14 6.93 8.75 9.40
CA SER A 14 7.74 7.55 9.19
C SER A 14 6.92 6.31 8.81
N ASP A 15 7.61 5.34 8.20
CA ASP A 15 7.02 4.06 7.77
C ASP A 15 6.49 3.18 8.91
N ASN A 16 6.84 3.48 10.17
CA ASN A 16 6.41 2.70 11.35
C ASN A 16 5.25 3.36 12.11
N GLU A 17 4.81 4.54 11.69
CA GLU A 17 3.64 5.20 12.28
C GLU A 17 2.36 4.62 11.66
N PRO A 18 1.33 4.36 12.48
CA PRO A 18 0.04 3.91 11.97
C PRO A 18 -0.62 5.02 11.16
N SER A 19 -1.21 4.67 10.02
CA SER A 19 -1.93 5.62 9.17
C SER A 19 -3.44 5.51 9.38
N ASP A 20 -4.07 6.60 9.80
CA ASP A 20 -5.53 6.67 9.93
C ASP A 20 -6.23 6.51 8.57
N SER A 21 -5.58 6.94 7.49
CA SER A 21 -6.08 6.77 6.11
C SER A 21 -6.05 5.30 5.65
N ASN A 22 -5.28 4.44 6.32
CA ASN A 22 -5.11 3.03 5.96
C ASN A 22 -5.48 2.11 7.14
N HIS A 23 -6.59 2.38 7.83
CA HIS A 23 -7.13 1.54 8.92
C HIS A 23 -6.14 1.27 10.07
N GLY A 24 -5.19 2.18 10.30
CA GLY A 24 -4.22 2.08 11.38
C GLY A 24 -3.01 1.18 11.09
N ILE A 25 -2.87 0.61 9.89
CA ILE A 25 -1.65 -0.13 9.54
C ILE A 25 -0.51 0.82 9.17
N THR A 26 0.72 0.36 9.38
CA THR A 26 1.94 1.09 9.02
C THR A 26 2.32 0.88 7.55
N LEU A 27 3.05 1.81 6.94
CA LEU A 27 3.56 1.63 5.57
C LEU A 27 4.51 0.43 5.49
N LYS A 28 5.25 0.12 6.55
CA LYS A 28 6.09 -1.07 6.65
C LYS A 28 5.27 -2.36 6.56
N GLU A 29 4.13 -2.43 7.25
CA GLU A 29 3.21 -3.56 7.16
C GLU A 29 2.58 -3.66 5.77
N ALA A 30 2.14 -2.54 5.19
CA ALA A 30 1.59 -2.50 3.83
C ALA A 30 2.58 -3.02 2.79
N LYS A 31 3.87 -2.66 2.89
CA LYS A 31 4.94 -3.19 2.01
C LYS A 31 5.11 -4.71 2.17
N SER A 32 5.09 -5.21 3.41
CA SER A 32 5.16 -6.66 3.70
C SER A 32 3.96 -7.41 3.13
N ASN A 33 2.77 -6.84 3.28
CA ASN A 33 1.50 -7.36 2.78
C ASN A 33 1.47 -7.39 1.25
N PHE A 34 1.93 -6.31 0.60
CA PHE A 34 2.03 -6.24 -0.85
C PHE A 34 2.94 -7.34 -1.41
N SER A 35 4.11 -7.56 -0.80
CA SER A 35 5.00 -8.66 -1.20
C SER A 35 4.39 -10.06 -1.01
N LYS A 36 3.45 -10.23 -0.07
CA LYS A 36 2.81 -11.53 0.20
C LYS A 36 1.61 -11.81 -0.69
N PHE A 37 0.78 -10.80 -0.96
CA PHE A 37 -0.49 -11.01 -1.66
C PHE A 37 -0.88 -9.91 -2.66
N GLY A 38 -0.13 -8.81 -2.76
CA GLY A 38 -0.35 -7.79 -3.79
C GLY A 38 -1.27 -6.63 -3.41
N ALA A 39 -1.60 -6.45 -2.12
CA ALA A 39 -2.34 -5.29 -1.60
C ALA A 39 -1.79 -4.86 -0.24
N CYS A 40 -2.14 -3.66 0.23
CA CYS A 40 -1.76 -3.16 1.56
C CYS A 40 -2.45 -3.94 2.67
N GLU A 41 -3.66 -4.43 2.43
CA GLU A 41 -4.45 -5.30 3.30
C GLU A 41 -5.16 -6.37 2.45
N LYS A 42 -5.48 -7.52 3.05
CA LYS A 42 -5.98 -8.68 2.31
C LYS A 42 -7.38 -8.43 1.75
N GLU A 43 -8.18 -7.68 2.50
CA GLU A 43 -9.54 -7.26 2.20
C GLU A 43 -9.58 -6.31 0.99
N MET A 44 -8.48 -5.61 0.70
CA MET A 44 -8.38 -4.65 -0.39
C MET A 44 -8.04 -5.29 -1.75
N LEU A 45 -7.80 -6.61 -1.78
CA LEU A 45 -7.49 -7.33 -3.02
C LEU A 45 -8.56 -7.18 -4.10
N CYS A 46 -9.82 -6.97 -3.72
CA CYS A 46 -10.91 -6.77 -4.68
C CYS A 46 -10.86 -5.40 -5.39
N TYR A 47 -10.04 -4.46 -4.92
CA TYR A 47 -9.92 -3.11 -5.46
C TYR A 47 -8.58 -2.84 -6.18
N VAL A 48 -7.64 -3.79 -6.15
CA VAL A 48 -6.34 -3.63 -6.81
C VAL A 48 -6.35 -4.19 -8.24
N ARG A 49 -5.41 -3.69 -9.05
CA ARG A 49 -5.08 -4.24 -10.37
C ARG A 49 -3.57 -4.47 -10.48
N PRO A 50 -3.12 -5.32 -11.42
CA PRO A 50 -1.70 -5.40 -11.75
C PRO A 50 -1.12 -4.03 -12.15
N PRO A 51 0.18 -3.78 -11.90
CA PRO A 51 0.88 -2.62 -12.44
C PRO A 51 0.82 -2.62 -13.97
N ARG A 52 0.62 -1.44 -14.56
CA ARG A 52 0.83 -1.20 -16.00
C ARG A 52 2.32 -1.16 -16.30
N ASP A 53 2.67 -1.26 -17.58
CA ASP A 53 4.08 -1.30 -17.99
C ASP A 53 4.85 -0.02 -17.61
N ASP A 54 4.18 1.13 -17.58
CA ASP A 54 4.73 2.42 -17.12
C ASP A 54 4.85 2.56 -15.59
N GLU A 55 4.27 1.64 -14.82
CA GLU A 55 4.31 1.62 -13.35
C GLU A 55 5.30 0.59 -12.77
N LYS A 56 5.89 -0.28 -13.62
CA LYS A 56 6.80 -1.36 -13.19
C LYS A 56 8.22 -0.88 -12.90
N GLU A 57 8.58 0.31 -13.38
CA GLU A 57 9.94 0.84 -13.31
C GLU A 57 9.93 2.17 -12.54
N ILE A 58 10.39 2.14 -11.29
CA ILE A 58 10.97 3.33 -10.65
C ILE A 58 12.43 2.96 -10.41
N SER A 59 13.28 3.42 -11.33
CA SER A 59 14.75 3.36 -11.25
C SER A 59 15.28 4.07 -10.00
#